data_AF-A0A9W7RM36-F1
#
_entry.id   AF-A0A9W7RM36-F1
#
_cell.length_a   1.000
_cell.length_b   1.000
_cell.length_c   1.000
_cell.angle_alpha   90.00
_cell.angle_beta   90.00
_cell.angle_gamma   90.00
#
_symmetry.space_group_name_H-M   'P 1'
#
loop_
_entity.id
_entity.type
_entity.pdbx_description
1 polymer ?
#
loop_
_entity_poly.entity_id
_entity_poly.type
_entity_poly.pdbx_seq_one_letter_code
_entity_poly.pdbx_strand_id
1 'polypeptide(L)'
;EILFKEYPDIKKGYYLSMRLGLIYHQRKFKDIALTRLARWYDEVDKSGFLTFGRVARSIQTHYLDIINFFERRATNAEAESFNAKIKAFRAQFRGVRDRAFFLYRLAKLYA
;
A
#
# COMPACT_ATOMS: atom_id res chain seq x y z
N GLU A 1 -4.37 23.58 -15.99
CA GLU A 1 -3.20 24.48 -15.85
C GLU A 1 -3.29 25.45 -14.68
N ILE A 2 -4.45 26.07 -14.40
CA ILE A 2 -4.59 27.08 -13.34
C ILE A 2 -4.27 26.52 -11.93
N LEU A 3 -4.76 25.33 -11.57
CA LEU A 3 -4.59 24.76 -10.23
C LEU A 3 -3.13 24.70 -9.74
N PHE A 4 -2.21 24.24 -10.58
CA PHE A 4 -0.79 24.10 -10.20
C PHE A 4 0.01 25.39 -10.32
N LYS A 5 -0.55 26.40 -11.01
CA LYS A 5 0.00 27.75 -11.06
C LYS A 5 -0.34 28.49 -9.76
N GLU A 6 -1.59 28.39 -9.31
CA GLU A 6 -2.08 29.04 -8.09
C GLU A 6 -1.65 28.30 -6.81
N TYR A 7 -1.49 26.97 -6.87
CA TYR A 7 -1.14 26.13 -5.71
C TYR A 7 0.10 25.27 -5.99
N PRO A 8 1.31 25.85 -5.91
CA PRO A 8 2.56 25.14 -6.18
C PRO A 8 2.84 23.98 -5.20
N ASP A 9 2.36 24.08 -3.95
CA ASP A 9 2.52 23.00 -2.97
C ASP A 9 1.69 21.77 -3.31
N ILE A 10 0.46 21.96 -3.83
CA ILE A 10 -0.38 20.86 -4.31
C ILE A 10 0.31 20.16 -5.48
N LYS A 11 0.91 20.93 -6.40
CA LYS A 11 1.72 20.40 -7.50
C LYS A 11 2.85 19.51 -6.96
N LYS A 12 3.61 20.01 -5.97
CA LYS A 12 4.73 19.28 -5.37
C LYS A 12 4.28 17.98 -4.68
N GLY A 13 3.22 18.04 -3.88
CA GLY A 13 2.65 16.86 -3.22
C GLY A 13 2.12 15.83 -4.22
N TYR A 14 1.42 16.29 -5.28
CA TYR A 14 0.95 15.42 -6.37
C TYR A 14 2.10 14.67 -7.04
N TYR A 15 3.19 15.36 -7.37
CA TYR A 15 4.36 14.71 -7.99
C TYR A 15 5.04 13.70 -7.06
N LEU A 16 5.18 14.01 -5.77
CA LEU A 16 5.74 13.06 -4.80
C LEU A 16 4.92 11.77 -4.71
N SER A 17 3.59 11.89 -4.66
CA SER A 17 2.67 10.74 -4.68
C SER A 17 2.78 9.93 -5.97
N MET A 18 2.74 10.61 -7.13
CA MET A 18 2.81 9.94 -8.43
C MET A 18 4.14 9.21 -8.60
N ARG A 19 5.24 9.82 -8.16
CA ARG A 19 6.57 9.24 -8.25
C ARG A 19 6.72 7.99 -7.36
N LEU A 20 6.16 8.01 -6.16
CA LEU A 20 6.09 6.82 -5.32
C LEU A 20 5.32 5.70 -6.03
N GLY A 21 4.14 6.00 -6.60
CA GLY A 21 3.36 5.02 -7.38
C GLY A 21 4.13 4.43 -8.57
N LEU A 22 4.89 5.25 -9.29
CA LEU A 22 5.73 4.81 -10.40
C LEU A 22 6.85 3.86 -9.96
N ILE A 23 7.41 4.04 -8.75
CA ILE A 23 8.42 3.12 -8.21
C ILE A 23 7.82 1.72 -8.08
N TYR A 24 6.62 1.59 -7.48
CA TYR A 24 5.94 0.30 -7.31
C TYR A 24 5.42 -0.32 -8.62
N HIS A 25 5.01 0.52 -9.58
CA HIS A 25 4.46 0.03 -10.84
C HIS A 25 5.52 -0.62 -11.75
N GLN A 26 6.73 -0.03 -11.80
CA GLN A 26 7.75 -0.48 -12.74
C GLN A 26 8.33 -1.85 -12.33
N ARG A 27 8.39 -2.78 -13.30
CA ARG A 27 9.02 -4.09 -13.13
C ARG A 27 10.53 -3.91 -13.13
N LYS A 28 11.12 -3.79 -11.94
CA LYS A 28 12.56 -3.59 -11.73
C LYS A 28 13.05 -4.48 -10.59
N PHE A 29 14.31 -4.89 -10.68
CA PHE A 29 15.02 -5.64 -9.65
C PHE A 29 15.15 -4.81 -8.35
N LYS A 30 15.36 -5.49 -7.22
CA LYS A 30 15.40 -4.89 -5.88
C LYS A 30 16.32 -3.67 -5.80
N ASP A 31 17.53 -3.80 -6.30
CA ASP A 31 18.58 -2.77 -6.35
C ASP A 31 18.13 -1.46 -7.03
N ILE A 32 17.40 -1.57 -8.15
CA ILE A 32 16.88 -0.40 -8.87
C ILE A 32 15.74 0.25 -8.10
N ALA A 33 14.84 -0.55 -7.52
CA ALA A 33 13.75 -0.04 -6.68
C ALA A 33 14.30 0.70 -5.46
N LEU A 34 15.34 0.15 -4.83
CA LEU A 34 16.04 0.75 -3.70
C LEU A 34 16.67 2.09 -4.04
N THR A 35 17.40 2.15 -5.14
CA THR A 35 18.02 3.40 -5.61
C THR A 35 16.97 4.49 -5.83
N ARG A 36 15.78 4.11 -6.32
CA ARG A 36 14.70 5.06 -6.56
C ARG A 36 13.96 5.48 -5.30
N LEU A 37 13.77 4.57 -4.35
CA LEU A 37 13.23 4.91 -3.02
C LEU A 37 14.18 5.86 -2.28
N ALA A 38 15.49 5.63 -2.35
CA ALA A 38 16.49 6.52 -1.75
C ALA A 38 16.39 7.94 -2.33
N ARG A 39 16.31 8.06 -3.66
CA ARG A 39 16.08 9.38 -4.31
C ARG A 39 14.75 10.01 -3.92
N TRP A 40 13.70 9.21 -3.77
CA TRP A 40 12.41 9.70 -3.35
C TRP A 40 12.42 10.20 -1.90
N TYR A 41 13.16 9.55 -0.99
CA TYR A 41 13.35 10.06 0.37
C TYR A 41 14.03 11.42 0.41
N ASP A 42 15.10 11.60 -0.37
CA ASP A 42 15.79 12.90 -0.48
C ASP A 42 14.84 13.99 -1.02
N GLU A 43 13.99 13.66 -1.99
CA GLU A 43 12.96 14.59 -2.50
C GLU A 43 11.89 14.91 -1.45
N VAL A 44 11.49 13.94 -0.62
CA VAL A 44 10.54 14.13 0.48
C VAL A 44 11.15 15.01 1.57
N ASP A 45 12.41 14.79 1.96
CA ASP A 45 13.08 15.61 2.98
C ASP A 45 13.23 17.06 2.50
N LYS A 46 13.67 17.25 1.25
CA LYS A 46 13.72 18.58 0.59
C LYS A 46 12.33 19.20 0.38
N SER A 47 11.27 18.39 0.47
CA SER A 47 9.93 18.89 0.22
C SER A 47 9.39 19.79 1.33
N GLY A 48 9.83 19.55 2.58
CA GLY A 48 9.28 20.17 3.79
C GLY A 48 7.92 19.61 4.24
N PHE A 49 7.34 18.65 3.50
CA PHE A 49 6.05 18.07 3.89
C PHE A 49 6.21 17.01 4.98
N LEU A 50 5.83 17.38 6.21
CA LEU A 50 5.83 16.47 7.36
C LEU A 50 4.96 15.21 7.13
N THR A 51 3.88 15.34 6.38
CA THR A 51 2.98 14.22 6.03
C THR A 51 3.69 13.17 5.18
N PHE A 52 4.45 13.58 4.16
CA PHE A 52 5.28 12.67 3.38
C PHE A 52 6.46 12.12 4.18
N GLY A 53 7.04 12.91 5.09
CA GLY A 53 8.06 12.40 6.02
C GLY A 53 7.55 11.25 6.89
N ARG A 54 6.29 11.30 7.34
CA ARG A 54 5.65 10.19 8.05
C ARG A 54 5.49 8.95 7.17
N VAL A 55 5.12 9.13 5.90
CA VAL A 55 5.06 8.03 4.92
C VAL A 55 6.45 7.42 4.73
N ALA A 56 7.47 8.24 4.52
CA ALA A 56 8.86 7.78 4.37
C ALA A 56 9.32 6.94 5.56
N ARG A 57 9.05 7.39 6.79
CA ARG A 57 9.35 6.62 8.01
C ARG A 57 8.62 5.29 8.08
N SER A 58 7.35 5.24 7.64
CA SER A 58 6.59 3.99 7.56
C SER A 58 7.23 3.01 6.58
N ILE A 59 7.67 3.49 5.41
CA ILE A 59 8.33 2.65 4.40
C ILE A 59 9.68 2.16 4.93
N GLN A 60 10.45 3.00 5.62
CA GLN A 60 11.71 2.61 6.26
C GLN A 60 11.52 1.55 7.35
N THR A 61 10.44 1.66 8.14
CA THR A 61 10.13 0.68 9.21
C THR A 61 9.83 -0.70 8.63
N HIS A 62 9.12 -0.76 7.51
CA HIS A 62 8.72 -2.02 6.84
C HIS A 62 9.58 -2.32 5.59
N TYR A 63 10.83 -1.83 5.58
CA TYR A 63 11.68 -1.84 4.40
C TYR A 63 11.92 -3.24 3.81
N LEU A 64 12.16 -4.24 4.66
CA LEU A 64 12.40 -5.63 4.21
C LEU A 64 11.19 -6.20 3.45
N ASP A 65 9.98 -6.02 3.98
CA ASP A 65 8.75 -6.51 3.37
C ASP A 65 8.47 -5.79 2.03
N ILE A 66 8.71 -4.48 2.01
CA ILE A 66 8.52 -3.65 0.81
C ILE A 66 9.50 -4.03 -0.30
N ILE A 67 10.74 -4.39 0.03
CA ILE A 67 11.71 -4.84 -0.98
C ILE A 67 11.36 -6.21 -1.52
N ASN A 68 10.85 -7.09 -0.66
CA ASN A 68 10.43 -8.42 -1.08
C ASN A 68 9.28 -8.37 -2.09
N PHE A 69 8.44 -7.34 -2.05
CA PHE A 69 7.45 -7.07 -3.11
C PHE A 69 8.09 -6.91 -4.50
N PHE A 70 9.26 -6.30 -4.63
CA PHE A 70 9.89 -6.10 -5.95
C PHE A 70 10.47 -7.38 -6.56
N GLU A 71 10.72 -8.42 -5.77
CA GLU A 71 11.23 -9.71 -6.25
C GLU A 71 10.12 -10.74 -6.44
N ARG A 72 9.24 -10.90 -5.46
CA ARG A 72 8.20 -11.94 -5.49
C ARG A 72 6.88 -11.42 -6.05
N ARG A 73 6.64 -10.09 -5.99
CA ARG A 73 5.33 -9.46 -6.21
C ARG A 73 4.18 -10.13 -5.46
N ALA A 74 4.49 -10.89 -4.41
CA ALA A 74 3.50 -11.44 -3.51
C ALA A 74 2.85 -10.25 -2.79
N THR A 75 1.62 -9.93 -3.17
CA THR A 75 0.82 -8.93 -2.51
C THR A 75 -0.08 -9.62 -1.52
N ASN A 76 -0.34 -8.95 -0.40
CA ASN A 76 -1.39 -9.36 0.54
C ASN A 76 -2.81 -9.14 -0.04
N ALA A 77 -2.94 -8.74 -1.31
CA ALA A 77 -4.20 -8.35 -1.94
C ALA A 77 -5.22 -9.50 -1.96
N GLU A 78 -4.78 -10.73 -2.25
CA GLU A 78 -5.65 -11.90 -2.20
C GLU A 78 -6.13 -12.20 -0.76
N ALA A 79 -5.24 -12.07 0.22
CA ALA A 79 -5.60 -12.24 1.63
C ALA A 79 -6.49 -11.09 2.14
N GLU A 80 -6.31 -9.85 1.67
CA GLU A 80 -7.16 -8.71 1.96
C GLU A 80 -8.55 -8.84 1.33
N SER A 81 -8.61 -9.28 0.07
CA SER A 81 -9.84 -9.62 -0.64
C SER A 81 -10.59 -10.75 0.08
N PHE A 82 -9.88 -11.78 0.52
CA PHE A 82 -10.46 -12.86 1.31
C PHE A 82 -10.95 -12.36 2.67
N ASN A 83 -10.18 -11.53 3.38
CA ASN A 83 -10.61 -10.90 4.63
C ASN A 83 -11.85 -10.02 4.45
N ALA A 84 -11.97 -9.32 3.33
CA ALA A 84 -13.17 -8.55 2.99
C ALA A 84 -14.39 -9.47 2.78
N LYS A 85 -14.23 -10.60 2.08
CA LYS A 85 -15.27 -11.63 1.94
C LYS A 85 -15.71 -12.20 3.29
N ILE A 86 -14.76 -12.54 4.17
CA ILE A 86 -15.07 -13.01 5.54
C ILE A 86 -15.84 -11.95 6.32
N LYS A 87 -15.41 -10.68 6.28
CA LYS A 87 -16.09 -9.58 6.99
C LYS A 87 -17.53 -9.39 6.48
N ALA A 88 -17.72 -9.40 5.16
CA ALA A 88 -19.05 -9.29 4.54
C ALA A 88 -19.94 -10.46 4.93
N PHE A 89 -19.42 -11.69 4.86
CA PHE A 89 -20.12 -12.89 5.27
C PHE A 89 -20.52 -12.83 6.75
N ARG A 90 -19.62 -12.43 7.65
CA ARG A 90 -19.90 -12.25 9.08
C ARG A 90 -20.97 -11.18 9.34
N ALA A 91 -20.97 -10.10 8.56
CA ALA A 91 -21.95 -9.01 8.71
C ALA A 91 -23.38 -9.47 8.40
N GLN A 92 -23.57 -10.36 7.42
CA GLN A 92 -24.88 -10.93 7.09
C GLN A 92 -25.53 -11.68 8.25
N PHE A 93 -24.73 -12.35 9.09
CA PHE A 93 -25.21 -13.12 10.24
C PHE A 93 -25.20 -12.33 11.56
N ARG A 94 -24.93 -11.02 11.51
CA ARG A 94 -24.82 -10.12 12.69
C ARG A 94 -23.89 -10.67 13.79
N GLY A 95 -22.82 -11.36 13.39
CA GLY A 95 -21.85 -11.97 14.30
C GLY A 95 -21.67 -13.47 14.06
N VAL A 96 -20.94 -14.11 14.97
CA VAL A 96 -20.64 -15.55 14.93
C VAL A 96 -21.06 -16.17 16.26
N ARG A 97 -22.19 -16.87 16.27
CA ARG A 97 -22.69 -17.57 17.46
C ARG A 97 -22.06 -18.96 17.64
N ASP A 98 -21.85 -19.66 16.52
CA ASP A 98 -21.19 -20.97 16.47
C ASP A 98 -19.98 -20.89 15.54
N ARG A 99 -18.79 -21.05 16.11
CA ARG A 99 -17.52 -20.98 15.37
C ARG A 99 -17.32 -22.18 14.45
N ALA A 100 -17.70 -23.38 14.87
CA ALA A 100 -17.52 -24.59 14.09
C ALA A 100 -18.41 -24.54 12.84
N PHE A 101 -19.67 -24.15 13.02
CA PHE A 101 -20.60 -23.98 11.89
C PHE A 101 -20.21 -22.83 10.96
N PHE A 102 -19.69 -21.72 11.50
CA PHE A 102 -19.17 -20.62 10.70
C PHE A 102 -18.00 -21.04 9.81
N LEU A 103 -17.01 -21.73 10.38
CA LEU A 103 -15.86 -22.24 9.61
C LEU A 103 -16.28 -23.28 8.56
N TYR A 104 -17.25 -24.15 8.89
CA TYR A 104 -17.83 -25.09 7.94
C TYR A 104 -18.44 -24.37 6.72
N ARG A 105 -19.24 -23.31 6.93
CA ARG A 105 -19.83 -22.55 5.82
C ARG A 105 -18.79 -21.75 5.05
N LEU A 106 -17.80 -21.18 5.74
CA LEU A 106 -16.71 -20.46 5.10
C LEU A 106 -15.97 -21.38 4.11
N ALA A 107 -15.64 -22.59 4.54
CA ALA A 107 -15.00 -23.60 3.70
C ALA A 107 -15.91 -24.03 2.54
N LYS A 108 -17.22 -24.21 2.75
CA LYS A 108 -18.13 -24.62 1.67
C LYS A 108 -18.41 -23.55 0.62
N LEU A 109 -18.28 -22.26 0.95
CA LEU A 109 -18.61 -21.14 0.06
C LEU A 109 -17.40 -20.56 -0.67
N TYR A 110 -16.20 -20.69 -0.09
CA TYR A 110 -14.99 -20.05 -0.58
C TYR A 110 -13.80 -21.00 -0.80
N ALA A 111 -13.97 -22.31 -0.62
CA ALA A 111 -12.99 -23.34 -1.01
C ALA A 111 -13.35 -23.98 -2.35
#